data_AF-A0A382W3R0-F1
#
_entry.id   AF-A0A382W3R0-F1
#
_cell.length_a   1.000
_cell.length_b   1.000
_cell.length_c   1.000
_cell.angle_alpha   90.00
_cell.angle_beta   90.00
_cell.angle_gamma   90.00
#
_symmetry.space_group_name_H-M   'P 1'
#
loop_
_entity.id
_entity.type
_entity.pdbx_description
1 polymer ?
#
loop_
_entity_poly.entity_id
_entity_poly.type
_entity_poly.pdbx_seq_one_letter_code
_entity_poly.pdbx_strand_id
1 'polypeptide(L)'
;MQHGVATLDSCGTCDAVPSNDCEKDCEDVWGGGKIEDCAGVCNGTNILDNCNVCDADAENDCVADCAGEWGGSAIKDECGICSGPGLEFCSCGDGSTSCECCCSDGQERDCFGVCGGSAVVDECGVCGGDNACLPPDLFSHNQSTLFTYYFVFSAYDYSGEALEANQDWIGVFNGDVCVGAKLWSGGPTEVPAYGNDGYDYSAGYLIEGDIPTFKIYDASENVYHDSVVNEDFVFHHLGVNNILRMDVYIDCLDVIGGTAVIDICGVCNGDGDCEG
;
A
#
# COMPACT_ATOMS: atom_id res chain seq x y z
N MET A 1 -21.31 -44.64 66.84
CA MET A 1 -21.97 -45.03 65.59
C MET A 1 -22.94 -43.91 65.26
N GLN A 2 -22.64 -43.15 64.20
CA GLN A 2 -23.38 -41.96 63.82
C GLN A 2 -24.60 -42.41 63.04
N HIS A 3 -25.80 -42.23 63.61
CA HIS A 3 -27.05 -42.47 62.91
C HIS A 3 -27.26 -41.29 61.97
N GLY A 4 -26.90 -41.46 60.70
CA GLY A 4 -27.33 -40.54 59.64
C GLY A 4 -28.85 -40.58 59.55
N VAL A 5 -29.48 -39.42 59.57
CA VAL A 5 -30.93 -39.30 59.41
C VAL A 5 -31.22 -39.48 57.92
N ALA A 6 -31.69 -40.65 57.51
CA ALA A 6 -32.22 -40.83 56.16
C ALA A 6 -33.60 -40.18 56.12
N THR A 7 -33.78 -39.17 55.27
CA THR A 7 -35.08 -38.58 54.98
C THR A 7 -35.80 -39.44 53.96
N LEU A 8 -37.11 -39.66 54.15
CA LEU A 8 -37.95 -40.34 53.17
C LEU A 8 -37.95 -39.49 51.90
N ASP A 9 -37.40 -40.00 50.78
CA ASP A 9 -37.65 -39.38 49.48
C ASP A 9 -39.17 -39.42 49.21
N SER A 10 -39.67 -38.58 48.32
CA SER A 10 -41.12 -38.61 48.03
C SER A 10 -41.52 -39.71 47.05
N CYS A 11 -40.61 -40.65 46.74
CA CYS A 11 -40.73 -41.74 45.76
C CYS A 11 -40.53 -43.16 46.37
N GLY A 12 -40.38 -43.28 47.70
CA GLY A 12 -40.30 -44.52 48.46
C GLY A 12 -38.91 -45.07 48.82
N THR A 13 -37.79 -44.37 48.55
CA THR A 13 -36.43 -44.79 48.91
C THR A 13 -35.82 -43.87 49.99
N CYS A 14 -35.45 -44.43 51.14
CA CYS A 14 -34.68 -43.68 52.13
C CYS A 14 -33.18 -43.78 51.80
N ASP A 15 -32.63 -42.81 51.09
CA ASP A 15 -31.18 -42.64 50.99
C ASP A 15 -30.74 -41.17 51.18
N ALA A 16 -29.48 -40.86 50.88
CA ALA A 16 -28.86 -39.56 51.11
C ALA A 16 -28.14 -39.03 49.86
N VAL A 17 -28.58 -39.45 48.67
CA VAL A 17 -27.95 -39.12 47.39
C VAL A 17 -28.83 -38.10 46.64
N PRO A 18 -28.56 -36.79 46.72
CA PRO A 18 -29.44 -35.78 46.14
C PRO A 18 -29.63 -35.87 44.63
N SER A 19 -28.72 -36.57 43.93
CA SER A 19 -28.79 -36.77 42.48
C SER A 19 -29.80 -37.83 42.05
N ASN A 20 -30.35 -38.63 42.98
CA ASN A 20 -31.44 -39.56 42.70
C ASN A 20 -32.76 -39.15 43.37
N ASP A 21 -32.79 -37.98 44.03
CA ASP A 21 -34.02 -37.36 44.50
C ASP A 21 -34.91 -37.16 43.28
N CYS A 22 -36.07 -37.82 43.24
CA CYS A 22 -37.05 -37.57 42.20
C CYS A 22 -37.46 -36.09 42.27
N GLU A 23 -37.45 -35.37 41.16
CA GLU A 23 -38.04 -34.03 41.10
C GLU A 23 -39.57 -34.16 40.95
N LYS A 24 -40.29 -33.13 41.38
CA LYS A 24 -41.71 -33.02 41.07
C LYS A 24 -41.84 -32.67 39.60
N ASP A 25 -42.77 -33.35 38.93
CA ASP A 25 -43.26 -32.87 37.66
C ASP A 25 -44.06 -31.57 37.87
N CYS A 26 -44.46 -30.94 36.78
CA CYS A 26 -45.11 -29.63 36.84
C CYS A 26 -46.52 -29.66 37.48
N GLU A 27 -47.09 -30.85 37.77
CA GLU A 27 -48.33 -31.01 38.54
C GLU A 27 -48.06 -31.39 40.01
N ASP A 28 -46.87 -31.09 40.51
CA ASP A 28 -46.42 -31.42 41.87
C ASP A 28 -46.35 -32.94 42.15
N VAL A 29 -46.32 -33.79 41.11
CA VAL A 29 -46.22 -35.24 41.26
C VAL A 29 -44.76 -35.67 41.24
N TRP A 30 -44.29 -36.20 42.36
CA TRP A 30 -42.94 -36.73 42.51
C TRP A 30 -42.67 -37.88 41.54
N GLY A 31 -41.65 -37.73 40.69
CA GLY A 31 -41.29 -38.71 39.66
C GLY A 31 -42.32 -38.82 38.52
N GLY A 32 -43.22 -37.86 38.40
CA GLY A 32 -44.12 -37.76 37.26
C GLY A 32 -43.38 -37.37 35.97
N GLY A 33 -44.00 -37.66 34.82
CA GLY A 33 -43.41 -37.42 33.50
C GLY A 33 -43.90 -36.14 32.82
N LYS A 34 -44.65 -35.29 33.52
CA LYS A 34 -45.27 -34.10 32.92
C LYS A 34 -44.28 -32.94 32.85
N ILE A 35 -44.09 -32.38 31.66
CA ILE A 35 -43.15 -31.30 31.40
C ILE A 35 -43.94 -30.04 31.05
N GLU A 36 -43.52 -28.87 31.55
CA GLU A 36 -44.12 -27.60 31.15
C GLU A 36 -43.78 -27.30 29.68
N ASP A 37 -44.80 -26.85 28.94
CA ASP A 37 -44.59 -26.22 27.65
C ASP A 37 -43.97 -24.82 27.84
N CYS A 38 -43.62 -24.13 26.75
CA CYS A 38 -42.99 -22.81 26.87
C CYS A 38 -43.89 -21.72 27.50
N ALA A 39 -45.19 -21.97 27.65
CA ALA A 39 -46.15 -21.07 28.27
C ALA A 39 -46.39 -21.40 29.76
N GLY A 40 -45.66 -22.38 30.30
CA GLY A 40 -45.80 -22.84 31.69
C GLY A 40 -47.00 -23.76 31.90
N VAL A 41 -47.56 -24.36 30.83
CA VAL A 41 -48.67 -25.29 30.93
C VAL A 41 -48.15 -26.72 30.93
N CYS A 42 -48.47 -27.48 31.97
CA CYS A 42 -48.15 -28.90 32.07
C CYS A 42 -48.66 -29.74 30.90
N ASN A 43 -47.75 -30.45 30.23
CA ASN A 43 -48.04 -31.21 29.01
C ASN A 43 -48.78 -30.38 27.95
N GLY A 44 -48.59 -29.06 27.96
CA GLY A 44 -49.07 -28.22 26.89
C GLY A 44 -48.33 -28.53 25.59
N THR A 45 -48.90 -28.07 24.47
CA THR A 45 -48.36 -28.36 23.13
C THR A 45 -47.45 -27.26 22.61
N ASN A 46 -47.30 -26.16 23.33
CA ASN A 46 -46.57 -25.00 22.83
C ASN A 46 -45.06 -25.25 22.88
N ILE A 47 -44.38 -24.96 21.77
CA ILE A 47 -42.94 -25.06 21.62
C ILE A 47 -42.41 -23.64 21.47
N LEU A 48 -41.22 -23.37 22.03
CA LEU A 48 -40.58 -22.08 21.87
C LEU A 48 -39.90 -22.03 20.50
N ASP A 49 -40.35 -21.13 19.65
CA ASP A 49 -39.81 -20.92 18.32
C ASP A 49 -38.50 -20.14 18.38
N ASN A 50 -37.73 -20.15 17.30
CA ASN A 50 -36.44 -19.45 17.25
C ASN A 50 -36.55 -17.91 17.26
N CYS A 51 -37.76 -17.35 17.17
CA CYS A 51 -38.10 -15.94 17.36
C CYS A 51 -38.66 -15.63 18.75
N ASN A 52 -38.57 -16.59 19.68
CA ASN A 52 -39.10 -16.48 21.05
C ASN A 52 -40.62 -16.32 21.12
N VAL A 53 -41.35 -16.79 20.11
CA VAL A 53 -42.80 -16.98 20.19
C VAL A 53 -43.05 -18.36 20.77
N CYS A 54 -44.06 -18.46 21.62
CA CYS A 54 -44.39 -19.70 22.31
C CYS A 54 -45.80 -20.10 21.93
N ASP A 55 -45.92 -20.94 20.91
CA ASP A 55 -47.19 -21.50 20.48
C ASP A 55 -47.00 -22.88 19.82
N ALA A 56 -48.06 -23.45 19.26
CA ALA A 56 -48.05 -24.79 18.67
C ALA A 56 -48.25 -24.76 17.14
N ASP A 57 -48.28 -23.58 16.54
CA ASP A 57 -48.59 -23.33 15.14
C ASP A 57 -47.32 -23.19 14.29
N ALA A 58 -46.82 -24.34 13.84
CA ALA A 58 -45.64 -24.43 12.98
C ALA A 58 -45.76 -23.64 11.65
N GLU A 59 -46.94 -23.14 11.27
CA GLU A 59 -47.12 -22.28 10.09
C GLU A 59 -46.64 -20.84 10.34
N ASN A 60 -46.54 -20.42 11.61
CA ASN A 60 -46.12 -19.08 11.99
C ASN A 60 -44.64 -19.01 12.46
N ASP A 61 -43.98 -20.17 12.59
CA ASP A 61 -42.56 -20.27 12.90
C ASP A 61 -41.76 -19.37 11.96
N CYS A 62 -41.07 -18.39 12.54
CA CYS A 62 -40.17 -17.53 11.81
C CYS A 62 -39.08 -18.33 11.10
N VAL A 63 -38.65 -17.84 9.94
CA VAL A 63 -37.52 -18.40 9.19
C VAL A 63 -36.32 -17.47 9.35
N ALA A 64 -35.11 -18.04 9.28
CA ALA A 64 -33.88 -17.26 9.23
C ALA A 64 -33.82 -16.46 7.92
N ASP A 65 -33.43 -15.19 8.01
CA ASP A 65 -33.12 -14.37 6.85
C ASP A 65 -31.77 -14.75 6.24
N CYS A 66 -31.31 -14.04 5.20
CA CYS A 66 -30.05 -14.40 4.56
C CYS A 66 -28.80 -14.20 5.44
N ALA A 67 -28.90 -13.46 6.55
CA ALA A 67 -27.82 -13.23 7.52
C ALA A 67 -27.84 -14.29 8.63
N GLY A 68 -28.84 -15.17 8.63
CA GLY A 68 -29.04 -16.19 9.65
C GLY A 68 -29.84 -15.70 10.86
N GLU A 69 -30.42 -14.50 10.80
CA GLU A 69 -31.23 -13.94 11.89
C GLU A 69 -32.67 -14.44 11.78
N TRP A 70 -33.16 -15.11 12.83
CA TRP A 70 -34.51 -15.67 12.88
C TRP A 70 -35.56 -14.56 12.96
N GLY A 71 -36.46 -14.50 11.97
CA GLY A 71 -37.43 -13.41 11.85
C GLY A 71 -36.84 -12.09 11.35
N GLY A 72 -35.59 -12.10 10.87
CA GLY A 72 -34.96 -10.95 10.24
C GLY A 72 -35.55 -10.63 8.85
N SER A 73 -35.20 -9.46 8.32
CA SER A 73 -35.71 -8.96 7.03
C SER A 73 -34.64 -8.91 5.93
N ALA A 74 -33.44 -9.45 6.19
CA ALA A 74 -32.35 -9.37 5.23
C ALA A 74 -32.63 -10.23 3.99
N ILE A 75 -32.43 -9.64 2.81
CA ILE A 75 -32.65 -10.29 1.50
C ILE A 75 -31.34 -10.23 0.72
N LYS A 76 -31.05 -11.28 -0.06
CA LYS A 76 -29.91 -11.28 -0.96
C LYS A 76 -30.15 -10.31 -2.11
N ASP A 77 -29.15 -9.50 -2.43
CA ASP A 77 -29.13 -8.68 -3.63
C ASP A 77 -28.91 -9.52 -4.91
N GLU A 78 -28.86 -8.88 -6.07
CA GLU A 78 -28.61 -9.53 -7.38
C GLU A 78 -27.26 -10.25 -7.45
N CYS A 79 -26.36 -9.99 -6.51
CA CYS A 79 -25.04 -10.60 -6.40
C CYS A 79 -24.96 -11.70 -5.34
N GLY A 80 -26.09 -12.02 -4.71
CA GLY A 80 -26.17 -13.07 -3.71
C GLY A 80 -25.66 -12.64 -2.33
N ILE A 81 -25.35 -11.36 -2.14
CA ILE A 81 -24.86 -10.79 -0.88
C ILE A 81 -26.07 -10.40 -0.04
N CYS A 82 -26.06 -10.83 1.22
CA CYS A 82 -27.15 -10.54 2.13
C CYS A 82 -27.15 -9.05 2.53
N SER A 83 -28.29 -8.38 2.35
CA SER A 83 -28.41 -6.91 2.52
C SER A 83 -27.35 -6.13 1.73
N GLY A 84 -26.86 -6.72 0.64
CA GLY A 84 -25.80 -6.14 -0.16
C GLY A 84 -26.24 -4.88 -0.88
N PRO A 85 -25.28 -4.10 -1.39
CA PRO A 85 -25.56 -2.82 -1.99
C PRO A 85 -26.21 -2.93 -3.38
N GLY A 86 -26.26 -4.14 -3.98
CA GLY A 86 -26.81 -4.36 -5.32
C GLY A 86 -25.87 -3.90 -6.44
N LEU A 87 -26.23 -4.21 -7.69
CA LEU A 87 -25.37 -3.99 -8.87
C LEU A 87 -25.03 -2.52 -9.14
N GLU A 88 -25.91 -1.58 -8.77
CA GLU A 88 -25.70 -0.15 -9.00
C GLU A 88 -24.48 0.41 -8.23
N PHE A 89 -24.14 -0.23 -7.12
CA PHE A 89 -23.06 0.18 -6.23
C PHE A 89 -21.81 -0.69 -6.34
N CYS A 90 -21.84 -1.76 -7.15
CA CYS A 90 -20.69 -2.62 -7.40
C CYS A 90 -19.91 -2.15 -8.63
N SER A 91 -18.93 -1.27 -8.43
CA SER A 91 -18.07 -0.73 -9.50
C SER A 91 -16.69 -1.41 -9.51
N CYS A 92 -16.23 -1.82 -10.68
CA CYS A 92 -14.90 -2.42 -10.88
C CYS A 92 -13.78 -1.38 -11.07
N GLY A 93 -14.09 -0.08 -11.04
CA GLY A 93 -13.12 1.00 -11.27
C GLY A 93 -12.74 1.25 -12.73
N ASP A 94 -13.21 0.42 -13.67
CA ASP A 94 -13.03 0.57 -15.12
C ASP A 94 -14.33 1.02 -15.84
N GLY A 95 -15.35 1.38 -15.08
CA GLY A 95 -16.68 1.73 -15.59
C GLY A 95 -17.60 0.53 -15.82
N SER A 96 -17.17 -0.70 -15.50
CA SER A 96 -18.04 -1.89 -15.47
C SER A 96 -18.64 -2.12 -14.08
N THR A 97 -19.83 -2.72 -14.09
CA THR A 97 -20.55 -3.17 -12.89
C THR A 97 -20.73 -4.68 -12.96
N SER A 98 -20.28 -5.40 -11.93
CA SER A 98 -20.31 -6.87 -11.86
C SER A 98 -20.32 -7.34 -10.42
N CYS A 99 -20.92 -8.49 -10.16
CA CYS A 99 -20.94 -9.11 -8.83
C CYS A 99 -19.55 -9.54 -8.33
N GLU A 100 -18.61 -9.80 -9.24
CA GLU A 100 -17.20 -10.03 -8.91
C GLU A 100 -16.55 -8.77 -8.30
N CYS A 101 -17.16 -7.61 -8.53
CA CYS A 101 -16.66 -6.33 -8.05
C CYS A 101 -17.28 -5.87 -6.73
N CYS A 102 -18.30 -6.57 -6.23
CA CYS A 102 -18.95 -6.23 -4.97
C CYS A 102 -18.04 -6.52 -3.77
N CYS A 103 -17.83 -5.50 -2.95
CA CYS A 103 -17.21 -5.66 -1.64
C CYS A 103 -18.29 -5.85 -0.57
N SER A 104 -17.97 -6.59 0.50
CA SER A 104 -18.86 -6.70 1.66
C SER A 104 -19.03 -5.34 2.35
N ASP A 105 -20.10 -5.21 3.14
CA ASP A 105 -20.56 -3.93 3.71
C ASP A 105 -19.43 -3.07 4.31
N GLY A 106 -19.32 -1.84 3.79
CA GLY A 106 -18.41 -0.81 4.27
C GLY A 106 -16.96 -0.90 3.78
N GLN A 107 -16.65 -1.83 2.87
CA GLN A 107 -15.32 -1.93 2.27
C GLN A 107 -15.30 -1.26 0.89
N GLU A 108 -14.41 -0.28 0.70
CA GLU A 108 -14.09 0.26 -0.62
C GLU A 108 -12.99 -0.56 -1.28
N ARG A 109 -12.94 -0.51 -2.62
CA ARG A 109 -11.94 -1.19 -3.42
C ARG A 109 -10.73 -0.28 -3.57
N ASP A 110 -9.55 -0.81 -3.31
CA ASP A 110 -8.30 -0.10 -3.57
C ASP A 110 -8.00 -0.04 -5.08
N CYS A 111 -6.97 0.69 -5.48
CA CYS A 111 -6.69 0.84 -6.91
C CYS A 111 -6.20 -0.45 -7.61
N PHE A 112 -5.87 -1.52 -6.88
CA PHE A 112 -5.57 -2.84 -7.44
C PHE A 112 -6.82 -3.72 -7.55
N GLY A 113 -7.97 -3.22 -7.12
CA GLY A 113 -9.18 -3.98 -7.13
C GLY A 113 -9.42 -4.79 -5.86
N VAL A 114 -8.68 -4.56 -4.78
CA VAL A 114 -8.82 -5.34 -3.54
C VAL A 114 -9.80 -4.63 -2.60
N CYS A 115 -10.87 -5.33 -2.21
CA CYS A 115 -11.81 -4.84 -1.20
C CYS A 115 -11.12 -4.66 0.15
N GLY A 116 -11.23 -3.48 0.75
CA GLY A 116 -10.56 -3.13 2.01
C GLY A 116 -9.05 -2.98 1.88
N GLY A 117 -8.52 -2.99 0.65
CA GLY A 117 -7.12 -2.74 0.38
C GLY A 117 -6.74 -1.28 0.66
N SER A 118 -5.44 -1.03 0.77
CA SER A 118 -4.90 0.30 1.06
C SER A 118 -4.12 0.91 -0.10
N ALA A 119 -4.08 0.25 -1.27
CA ALA A 119 -3.35 0.78 -2.41
C ALA A 119 -4.03 2.04 -2.97
N VAL A 120 -3.24 3.09 -3.17
CA VAL A 120 -3.67 4.37 -3.72
C VAL A 120 -2.91 4.65 -5.01
N VAL A 121 -3.58 5.30 -5.95
CA VAL A 121 -2.93 5.80 -7.17
C VAL A 121 -2.01 6.97 -6.79
N ASP A 122 -0.74 6.87 -7.16
CA ASP A 122 0.24 7.93 -6.93
C ASP A 122 0.04 9.11 -7.91
N GLU A 123 0.86 10.15 -7.82
CA GLU A 123 0.74 11.32 -8.71
C GLU A 123 1.09 11.00 -10.18
N CYS A 124 1.73 9.86 -10.41
CA CYS A 124 2.05 9.31 -11.73
C CYS A 124 0.90 8.54 -12.36
N GLY A 125 -0.21 8.33 -11.63
CA GLY A 125 -1.31 7.50 -12.09
C GLY A 125 -1.06 6.00 -11.90
N VAL A 126 -0.03 5.62 -11.14
CA VAL A 126 0.34 4.22 -10.88
C VAL A 126 -0.24 3.80 -9.53
N CYS A 127 -1.02 2.72 -9.53
CA CYS A 127 -1.53 2.16 -8.30
C CYS A 127 -0.41 1.58 -7.44
N GLY A 128 -0.33 1.99 -6.17
CA GLY A 128 0.74 1.59 -5.26
C GLY A 128 2.13 2.07 -5.69
N GLY A 129 2.19 3.07 -6.57
CA GLY A 129 3.44 3.65 -7.05
C GLY A 129 4.13 4.52 -5.99
N ASP A 130 5.40 4.80 -6.25
CA ASP A 130 6.34 5.55 -5.40
C ASP A 130 6.61 6.96 -5.91
N ASN A 131 5.77 7.48 -6.82
CA ASN A 131 5.97 8.75 -7.52
C ASN A 131 7.27 8.82 -8.35
N ALA A 132 7.82 7.69 -8.83
CA ALA A 132 9.05 7.67 -9.61
C ALA A 132 9.04 8.61 -10.84
N CYS A 133 7.87 8.93 -11.41
CA CYS A 133 7.77 9.86 -12.54
C CYS A 133 7.96 11.35 -12.17
N LEU A 134 7.96 11.69 -10.88
CA LEU A 134 8.23 13.05 -10.42
C LEU A 134 9.72 13.25 -10.20
N PRO A 135 10.26 14.43 -10.55
CA PRO A 135 11.66 14.72 -10.27
C PRO A 135 11.91 14.70 -8.77
N PRO A 136 13.01 14.10 -8.29
CA PRO A 136 13.38 14.16 -6.90
C PRO A 136 13.74 15.61 -6.50
N ASP A 137 13.66 15.94 -5.21
CA ASP A 137 13.73 17.33 -4.72
C ASP A 137 14.90 18.15 -5.27
N LEU A 138 16.10 17.53 -5.37
CA LEU A 138 17.30 18.21 -5.87
C LEU A 138 17.22 18.51 -7.38
N PHE A 139 16.35 17.82 -8.12
CA PHE A 139 16.23 17.90 -9.57
C PHE A 139 15.10 18.84 -10.03
N SER A 140 14.50 19.58 -9.09
CA SER A 140 13.50 20.59 -9.40
C SER A 140 14.12 21.78 -10.14
N HIS A 141 13.57 22.10 -11.31
CA HIS A 141 14.03 23.20 -12.16
C HIS A 141 12.88 23.78 -12.98
N ASN A 142 13.01 25.04 -13.37
CA ASN A 142 12.13 25.69 -14.36
C ASN A 142 12.65 25.46 -15.78
N GLN A 143 11.74 25.37 -16.75
CA GLN A 143 12.10 25.30 -18.17
C GLN A 143 12.36 26.71 -18.72
N SER A 144 13.52 26.90 -19.35
CA SER A 144 13.89 28.15 -20.01
C SER A 144 13.67 28.08 -21.53
N THR A 145 13.64 29.25 -22.18
CA THR A 145 13.68 29.36 -23.64
C THR A 145 15.04 29.01 -24.25
N LEU A 146 16.12 29.07 -23.47
CA LEU A 146 17.44 28.56 -23.86
C LEU A 146 17.59 27.14 -23.35
N PHE A 147 17.87 26.19 -24.24
CA PHE A 147 18.11 24.80 -23.89
C PHE A 147 19.13 24.13 -24.81
N THR A 148 19.67 23.01 -24.35
CA THR A 148 20.50 22.05 -25.09
C THR A 148 20.09 20.63 -24.66
N TYR A 149 20.36 19.62 -25.49
CA TYR A 149 20.02 18.24 -25.17
C TYR A 149 21.25 17.34 -25.09
N TYR A 150 21.27 16.50 -24.06
CA TYR A 150 22.28 15.47 -23.84
C TYR A 150 21.64 14.10 -24.00
N PHE A 151 22.04 13.36 -25.03
CA PHE A 151 21.60 11.99 -25.26
C PHE A 151 22.53 11.03 -24.54
N VAL A 152 22.06 10.45 -23.44
CA VAL A 152 22.83 9.51 -22.60
C VAL A 152 22.55 8.08 -23.04
N PHE A 153 23.56 7.41 -23.59
CA PHE A 153 23.44 6.05 -24.14
C PHE A 153 23.60 4.94 -23.11
N SER A 154 24.42 5.14 -22.08
CA SER A 154 24.59 4.19 -20.99
C SER A 154 24.96 4.94 -19.71
N ALA A 155 24.41 4.49 -18.59
CA ALA A 155 24.66 5.06 -17.28
C ALA A 155 24.74 3.94 -16.25
N TYR A 156 25.73 4.03 -15.36
CA TYR A 156 26.03 3.03 -14.35
C TYR A 156 26.14 3.68 -12.97
N ASP A 157 25.67 2.98 -11.94
CA ASP A 157 25.79 3.37 -10.54
C ASP A 157 27.22 3.15 -10.01
N TYR A 158 27.44 3.33 -8.70
CA TYR A 158 28.75 3.12 -8.09
C TYR A 158 29.14 1.64 -7.97
N SER A 159 28.16 0.73 -7.99
CA SER A 159 28.35 -0.70 -7.95
C SER A 159 28.78 -1.27 -9.31
N GLY A 160 28.61 -0.47 -10.37
CA GLY A 160 28.88 -0.82 -11.76
C GLY A 160 27.68 -1.46 -12.47
N GLU A 161 26.52 -1.48 -11.83
CA GLU A 161 25.25 -1.91 -12.40
C GLU A 161 24.62 -0.79 -13.22
N ALA A 162 23.83 -1.15 -14.23
CA ALA A 162 23.15 -0.16 -15.07
C ALA A 162 21.97 0.46 -14.33
N LEU A 163 21.71 1.75 -14.56
CA LEU A 163 20.55 2.43 -13.96
C LEU A 163 19.21 1.78 -14.33
N GLU A 164 18.31 1.73 -13.36
CA GLU A 164 16.98 1.14 -13.46
C GLU A 164 16.02 2.06 -14.22
N ALA A 165 15.54 1.57 -15.36
CA ALA A 165 14.65 2.34 -16.21
C ALA A 165 13.29 2.56 -15.53
N ASN A 166 12.80 3.80 -15.61
CA ASN A 166 11.58 4.32 -14.98
C ASN A 166 11.64 4.43 -13.45
N GLN A 167 12.83 4.40 -12.86
CA GLN A 167 13.03 4.61 -11.42
C GLN A 167 14.13 5.67 -11.20
N ASP A 168 15.30 5.48 -11.79
CA ASP A 168 16.43 6.38 -11.59
C ASP A 168 16.33 7.66 -12.40
N TRP A 169 17.04 8.70 -11.98
CA TRP A 169 17.04 9.99 -12.66
C TRP A 169 18.45 10.46 -13.00
N ILE A 170 18.55 11.24 -14.07
CA ILE A 170 19.74 11.99 -14.44
C ILE A 170 19.42 13.48 -14.30
N GLY A 171 20.23 14.18 -13.52
CA GLY A 171 20.18 15.63 -13.34
C GLY A 171 21.40 16.32 -13.97
N VAL A 172 21.18 17.52 -14.49
CA VAL A 172 22.20 18.41 -15.06
C VAL A 172 22.29 19.66 -14.20
N PHE A 173 23.51 20.09 -13.91
CA PHE A 173 23.80 21.11 -12.93
C PHE A 173 24.74 22.19 -13.47
N ASN A 174 24.53 23.42 -13.00
CA ASN A 174 25.50 24.50 -13.08
C ASN A 174 25.93 24.87 -11.65
N GLY A 175 27.07 24.34 -11.20
CA GLY A 175 27.44 24.37 -9.79
C GLY A 175 26.41 23.61 -8.94
N ASP A 176 25.76 24.29 -8.00
CA ASP A 176 24.74 23.71 -7.12
C ASP A 176 23.31 23.83 -7.67
N VAL A 177 23.12 24.53 -8.79
CA VAL A 177 21.78 24.78 -9.37
C VAL A 177 21.44 23.65 -10.33
N CYS A 178 20.33 22.94 -10.10
CA CYS A 178 19.77 22.03 -11.09
C CYS A 178 19.20 22.85 -12.25
N VAL A 179 19.69 22.59 -13.44
CA VAL A 179 19.31 23.30 -14.68
C VAL A 179 18.60 22.37 -15.65
N GLY A 180 18.31 21.14 -15.26
CA GLY A 180 17.68 20.14 -16.12
C GLY A 180 17.70 18.77 -15.48
N ALA A 181 16.71 17.95 -15.75
CA ALA A 181 16.67 16.58 -15.27
C ALA A 181 15.73 15.73 -16.11
N LYS A 182 15.93 14.41 -16.08
CA LYS A 182 15.08 13.45 -16.76
C LYS A 182 15.08 12.11 -16.04
N LEU A 183 13.89 11.51 -15.94
CA LEU A 183 13.71 10.10 -15.57
C LEU A 183 14.46 9.23 -16.58
N TRP A 184 15.33 8.37 -16.09
CA TRP A 184 16.06 7.41 -16.91
C TRP A 184 15.08 6.42 -17.51
N SER A 185 15.06 6.29 -18.83
CA SER A 185 14.17 5.36 -19.55
C SER A 185 14.93 4.20 -20.22
N GLY A 186 16.22 4.07 -19.90
CA GLY A 186 17.16 3.25 -20.66
C GLY A 186 17.85 4.05 -21.77
N GLY A 187 18.92 3.48 -22.33
CA GLY A 187 19.74 4.14 -23.33
C GLY A 187 19.16 4.04 -24.76
N PRO A 188 19.11 5.13 -25.54
CA PRO A 188 19.45 6.50 -25.16
C PRO A 188 18.28 7.23 -24.45
N THR A 189 18.58 7.99 -23.41
CA THR A 189 17.65 8.95 -22.78
C THR A 189 18.06 10.39 -23.09
N GLU A 190 17.10 11.23 -23.49
CA GLU A 190 17.29 12.65 -23.78
C GLU A 190 17.13 13.48 -22.50
N VAL A 191 18.23 14.05 -22.02
CA VAL A 191 18.26 14.90 -20.83
C VAL A 191 18.35 16.37 -21.25
N PRO A 192 17.35 17.21 -20.97
CA PRO A 192 17.42 18.64 -21.23
C PRO A 192 18.37 19.32 -20.24
N ALA A 193 19.04 20.37 -20.69
CA ALA A 193 19.64 21.35 -19.81
C ALA A 193 19.27 22.76 -20.29
N TYR A 194 18.91 23.62 -19.35
CA TYR A 194 18.39 24.94 -19.59
C TYR A 194 19.45 26.02 -19.31
N GLY A 195 19.43 27.05 -20.15
CA GLY A 195 20.30 28.20 -20.03
C GLY A 195 19.62 29.39 -19.38
N ASN A 196 20.38 30.43 -19.07
CA ASN A 196 19.87 31.67 -18.52
C ASN A 196 19.31 32.58 -19.63
N ASP A 197 17.97 32.67 -19.73
CA ASP A 197 17.28 33.50 -20.73
C ASP A 197 17.01 34.94 -20.28
N GLY A 198 17.56 35.34 -19.14
CA GLY A 198 17.52 36.71 -18.63
C GLY A 198 16.33 37.03 -17.72
N TYR A 199 15.52 36.03 -17.35
CA TYR A 199 14.49 36.17 -16.32
C TYR A 199 14.99 35.69 -14.95
N ASP A 200 14.34 36.16 -13.86
CA ASP A 200 14.75 35.82 -12.49
C ASP A 200 14.72 34.30 -12.21
N TYR A 201 13.80 33.55 -12.82
CA TYR A 201 13.69 32.09 -12.62
C TYR A 201 14.85 31.30 -13.24
N SER A 202 15.58 31.88 -14.20
CA SER A 202 16.73 31.26 -14.86
C SER A 202 18.06 31.83 -14.34
N ALA A 203 18.02 32.62 -13.26
CA ALA A 203 19.23 33.12 -12.64
C ALA A 203 20.09 31.96 -12.12
N GLY A 204 21.35 31.90 -12.53
CA GLY A 204 22.26 30.80 -12.21
C GLY A 204 22.24 29.64 -13.20
N TYR A 205 21.37 29.66 -14.21
CA TYR A 205 21.39 28.67 -15.29
C TYR A 205 22.60 28.88 -16.21
N LEU A 206 22.85 27.88 -17.07
CA LEU A 206 24.00 27.85 -17.98
C LEU A 206 24.02 29.06 -18.93
N ILE A 207 25.20 29.60 -19.20
CA ILE A 207 25.43 30.53 -20.31
C ILE A 207 26.28 29.87 -21.41
N GLU A 208 26.29 30.48 -22.59
CA GLU A 208 27.13 30.00 -23.72
C GLU A 208 28.59 29.83 -23.30
N GLY A 209 29.12 28.61 -23.47
CA GLY A 209 30.50 28.28 -23.09
C GLY A 209 30.65 27.59 -21.73
N ASP A 210 29.61 27.54 -20.90
CA ASP A 210 29.66 26.82 -19.62
C ASP A 210 29.74 25.31 -19.84
N ILE A 211 30.32 24.59 -18.88
CA ILE A 211 30.38 23.12 -18.88
C ILE A 211 29.52 22.66 -17.69
N PRO A 212 28.38 21.98 -17.95
CA PRO A 212 27.55 21.47 -16.87
C PRO A 212 28.17 20.23 -16.23
N THR A 213 27.76 19.96 -15.01
CA THR A 213 28.02 18.70 -14.31
C THR A 213 26.76 17.85 -14.28
N PHE A 214 26.92 16.56 -14.03
CA PHE A 214 25.82 15.61 -14.03
C PHE A 214 25.76 14.84 -12.73
N LYS A 215 24.54 14.63 -12.23
CA LYS A 215 24.29 13.75 -11.09
C LYS A 215 23.31 12.66 -11.48
N ILE A 216 23.49 11.50 -10.88
CA ILE A 216 22.54 10.40 -10.93
C ILE A 216 21.82 10.36 -9.59
N TYR A 217 20.51 10.12 -9.62
CA TYR A 217 19.73 9.78 -8.44
C TYR A 217 19.30 8.32 -8.57
N ASP A 218 19.78 7.50 -7.65
CA ASP A 218 19.38 6.11 -7.48
C ASP A 218 18.14 6.08 -6.59
N ALA A 219 17.01 5.72 -7.17
CA ALA A 219 15.74 5.73 -6.46
C ALA A 219 15.61 4.56 -5.47
N SER A 220 16.31 3.46 -5.72
CA SER A 220 16.28 2.27 -4.87
C SER A 220 16.97 2.50 -3.53
N GLU A 221 18.05 3.30 -3.54
CA GLU A 221 18.80 3.68 -2.35
C GLU A 221 18.41 5.07 -1.79
N ASN A 222 17.70 5.89 -2.58
CA ASN A 222 17.37 7.29 -2.28
C ASN A 222 18.63 8.14 -2.04
N VAL A 223 19.61 8.04 -2.96
CA VAL A 223 20.90 8.72 -2.88
C VAL A 223 21.23 9.43 -4.19
N TYR A 224 21.91 10.57 -4.08
CA TYR A 224 22.46 11.32 -5.21
C TYR A 224 23.95 11.08 -5.33
N HIS A 225 24.42 10.87 -6.54
CA HIS A 225 25.84 10.68 -6.85
C HIS A 225 26.28 11.65 -7.95
N ASP A 226 27.43 12.29 -7.78
CA ASP A 226 28.08 12.93 -8.92
C ASP A 226 28.55 11.86 -9.91
N SER A 227 28.34 12.15 -11.18
CA SER A 227 28.64 11.24 -12.28
C SER A 227 29.61 11.88 -13.24
N VAL A 228 30.54 11.08 -13.76
CA VAL A 228 31.53 11.50 -14.74
C VAL A 228 31.08 11.02 -16.12
N VAL A 229 31.19 11.93 -17.08
CA VAL A 229 30.83 11.69 -18.48
C VAL A 229 32.08 11.44 -19.33
N ASN A 230 31.91 10.96 -20.55
CA ASN A 230 33.03 10.58 -21.42
C ASN A 230 33.92 11.74 -21.90
N GLU A 231 33.42 12.97 -21.90
CA GLU A 231 34.17 14.20 -22.24
C GLU A 231 33.44 15.44 -21.72
N ASP A 232 34.12 16.58 -21.70
CA ASP A 232 33.49 17.84 -21.33
C ASP A 232 32.59 18.35 -22.46
N PHE A 233 31.31 18.55 -22.16
CA PHE A 233 30.35 19.05 -23.13
C PHE A 233 29.98 20.50 -22.84
N VAL A 234 30.37 21.39 -23.75
CA VAL A 234 30.07 22.81 -23.63
C VAL A 234 28.58 23.08 -23.92
N PHE A 235 27.96 23.91 -23.09
CA PHE A 235 26.61 24.40 -23.31
C PHE A 235 26.57 25.34 -24.52
N HIS A 236 25.78 24.93 -25.51
CA HIS A 236 25.39 25.72 -26.66
C HIS A 236 23.89 25.63 -26.84
N HIS A 237 23.23 26.77 -27.01
CA HIS A 237 21.80 26.83 -27.27
C HIS A 237 21.44 26.08 -28.55
N LEU A 238 20.41 25.23 -28.47
CA LEU A 238 19.99 24.28 -29.52
C LEU A 238 21.07 23.25 -29.86
N GLY A 239 22.06 23.09 -29.00
CA GLY A 239 23.06 22.05 -29.09
C GLY A 239 22.46 20.66 -28.86
N VAL A 240 23.12 19.67 -29.45
CA VAL A 240 22.82 18.26 -29.25
C VAL A 240 24.15 17.55 -29.00
N ASN A 241 24.26 16.93 -27.84
CA ASN A 241 25.46 16.27 -27.36
C ASN A 241 25.17 14.78 -27.11
N ASN A 242 26.14 13.92 -27.41
CA ASN A 242 26.01 12.48 -27.21
C ASN A 242 26.92 12.03 -26.07
N ILE A 243 26.33 11.72 -24.92
CA ILE A 243 27.03 11.12 -23.80
C ILE A 243 26.99 9.60 -24.01
N LEU A 244 28.11 9.02 -24.41
CA LEU A 244 28.18 7.59 -24.69
C LEU A 244 28.07 6.76 -23.40
N ARG A 245 28.63 7.30 -22.30
CA ARG A 245 28.72 6.61 -21.03
C ARG A 245 28.79 7.61 -19.87
N MET A 246 28.05 7.28 -18.81
CA MET A 246 28.10 7.93 -17.49
C MET A 246 28.44 6.89 -16.43
N ASP A 247 29.36 7.23 -15.53
CA ASP A 247 29.76 6.36 -14.42
C ASP A 247 29.83 7.15 -13.12
N VAL A 248 29.48 6.51 -12.00
CA VAL A 248 29.75 7.02 -10.65
C VAL A 248 31.05 6.39 -10.15
N TYR A 249 32.04 7.22 -9.78
CA TYR A 249 33.31 6.74 -9.24
C TYR A 249 33.42 7.03 -7.74
N ILE A 250 34.25 6.24 -7.08
CA ILE A 250 34.75 6.56 -5.74
C ILE A 250 35.96 7.48 -5.91
N ASP A 251 35.93 8.62 -5.23
CA ASP A 251 37.04 9.57 -5.25
C ASP A 251 38.19 9.09 -4.36
N CYS A 252 39.32 9.81 -4.35
CA CYS A 252 40.47 9.37 -3.57
C CYS A 252 40.36 9.54 -2.04
N LEU A 253 39.23 10.08 -1.55
CA LEU A 253 38.87 10.10 -0.13
C LEU A 253 37.89 8.97 0.22
N ASP A 254 37.72 8.00 -0.67
CA ASP A 254 36.73 6.93 -0.57
C ASP A 254 35.28 7.45 -0.52
N VAL A 255 35.01 8.63 -1.10
CA VAL A 255 33.66 9.21 -1.20
C VAL A 255 33.02 8.82 -2.54
N ILE A 256 31.89 8.13 -2.48
CA ILE A 256 31.11 7.73 -3.67
C ILE A 256 30.54 8.98 -4.35
N GLY A 257 30.82 9.16 -5.64
CA GLY A 257 30.48 10.38 -6.36
C GLY A 257 31.23 11.60 -5.82
N GLY A 258 32.38 11.41 -5.19
CA GLY A 258 33.19 12.53 -4.74
C GLY A 258 34.00 13.16 -5.88
N THR A 259 34.53 14.35 -5.65
CA THR A 259 35.34 15.10 -6.63
C THR A 259 36.82 15.12 -6.30
N ALA A 260 37.25 14.44 -5.22
CA ALA A 260 38.63 14.48 -4.80
C ALA A 260 39.55 13.71 -5.75
N VAL A 261 40.64 14.35 -6.19
CA VAL A 261 41.59 13.78 -7.15
C VAL A 261 42.96 13.61 -6.50
N ILE A 262 43.66 12.53 -6.86
CA ILE A 262 45.04 12.31 -6.44
C ILE A 262 45.93 13.32 -7.15
N ASP A 263 46.68 14.12 -6.40
CA ASP A 263 47.67 15.03 -6.95
C ASP A 263 48.91 14.29 -7.47
N ILE A 264 49.88 15.03 -8.03
CA ILE A 264 51.12 14.44 -8.57
C ILE A 264 51.97 13.71 -7.51
N CYS A 265 51.70 13.95 -6.23
CA CYS A 265 52.41 13.41 -5.09
C CYS A 265 51.74 12.17 -4.50
N GLY A 266 50.59 11.76 -5.03
CA GLY A 266 49.82 10.65 -4.49
C GLY A 266 48.90 11.05 -3.32
N VAL A 267 48.71 12.35 -3.06
CA VAL A 267 47.88 12.86 -1.98
C VAL A 267 46.53 13.29 -2.53
N CYS A 268 45.47 12.84 -1.89
CA CYS A 268 44.12 13.22 -2.29
C CYS A 268 43.84 14.70 -1.98
N ASN A 269 43.43 15.47 -3.00
CA ASN A 269 43.30 16.94 -2.94
C ASN A 269 44.55 17.64 -2.39
N GLY A 270 45.74 17.09 -2.61
CA GLY A 270 46.98 17.76 -2.25
C GLY A 270 47.20 19.04 -3.06
N ASP A 271 48.02 19.95 -2.54
CA ASP A 271 48.35 21.23 -3.18
C ASP A 271 49.33 21.08 -4.36
N GLY A 272 49.73 19.84 -4.67
CA GLY A 272 50.69 19.52 -5.72
C GLY A 272 52.13 19.83 -5.34
N ASP A 273 52.41 20.19 -4.07
CA ASP A 273 53.76 20.31 -3.55
C ASP A 273 54.18 19.02 -2.86
N CYS A 274 55.03 18.23 -3.53
CA CYS A 274 55.50 16.95 -3.00
C CYS A 274 56.59 17.11 -1.94
N GLU A 275 57.03 18.35 -1.69
CA GLU A 275 58.03 18.69 -0.70
C GLU A 275 57.43 19.58 0.38
N GLY A 276 56.90 18.96 1.44
CA GLY A 276 56.67 19.64 2.72
C GLY A 276 57.95 20.16 3.35
#